data_AF-A0A4V1IYZ4-F1
#
_entry.id   AF-A0A4V1IYZ4-F1
#
_cell.length_a   1.000
_cell.length_b   1.000
_cell.length_c   1.000
_cell.angle_alpha   90.00
_cell.angle_beta   90.00
_cell.angle_gamma   90.00
#
_symmetry.space_group_name_H-M   'P 1'
#
loop_
_entity.id
_entity.type
_entity.pdbx_description
1 polymer ?
#
loop_
_entity_poly.entity_id
_entity_poly.type
_entity_poly.pdbx_seq_one_letter_code
_entity_poly.pdbx_strand_id
1 'polypeptide(L)'
;MALGAMAKYPGLDVPIIPCGLFYFHADRFRSRAMVEYGQPIKVESRLVEDYKKGGEFRRNAISELLKIIYRNLMAVTVNAPDFETLQVIQAAKRLYKQPKTKMNPFAELELTRRLIKGYTIYKDNSRIVKLKEKVLEYNDLLLAYGLKDHEVKKTILKPFQIIPRLITRLIGLLFLFSFSLPGVLLNAPIAVIANIISTKKAHEAKMSSSVKISGKDVLATWKLLVGLVLIPSLYFIYTLISLYFLSYFGVITNWNFYAKLFLGVFLDIIVFPTISYAAIRFGEIGLGIFRSLKPLALASFKPAKAKELRNKRKEIKKEIITVVSEFGPNVYSDLNNLAIAQRIHIVSDEEDDAAPSPLVNWSLLGNDFDEMWKQVEPHEIDDYFFKQ
;
A
#
# COMPACT_ATOMS: atom_id res chain seq x y z
N MET A 1 14.25 -27.46 9.86
CA MET A 1 14.42 -27.51 8.39
C MET A 1 13.96 -28.88 7.92
N ALA A 2 13.16 -28.97 6.85
CA ALA A 2 12.50 -30.22 6.41
C ALA A 2 13.48 -31.41 6.27
N LEU A 3 14.62 -31.20 5.58
CA LEU A 3 15.70 -32.20 5.46
C LEU A 3 16.16 -32.76 6.81
N GLY A 4 16.31 -31.89 7.82
CA GLY A 4 16.73 -32.33 9.16
C GLY A 4 15.66 -33.13 9.90
N ALA A 5 14.38 -32.80 9.71
CA ALA A 5 13.28 -33.55 10.30
C ALA A 5 13.15 -34.94 9.67
N MET A 6 13.15 -35.01 8.33
CA MET A 6 13.09 -36.28 7.58
C MET A 6 14.35 -37.13 7.76
N ALA A 7 15.52 -36.50 7.99
CA ALA A 7 16.73 -37.24 8.32
C ALA A 7 16.65 -37.92 9.69
N LYS A 8 16.02 -37.26 10.67
CA LYS A 8 15.89 -37.75 12.05
C LYS A 8 14.77 -38.78 12.21
N TYR A 9 13.68 -38.67 11.45
CA TYR A 9 12.51 -39.53 11.55
C TYR A 9 12.25 -40.22 10.19
N PRO A 10 12.70 -41.48 9.99
CA PRO A 10 12.45 -42.24 8.77
C PRO A 10 10.94 -42.43 8.53
N GLY A 11 10.47 -42.26 7.29
CA GLY A 11 9.05 -42.38 6.92
C GLY A 11 8.23 -41.10 7.12
N LEU A 12 8.79 -40.04 7.70
CA LEU A 12 8.15 -38.74 7.79
C LEU A 12 8.23 -37.99 6.45
N ASP A 13 7.09 -37.63 5.88
CA ASP A 13 7.00 -36.72 4.72
C ASP A 13 6.64 -35.31 5.20
N VAL A 14 7.45 -34.31 4.83
CA VAL A 14 7.27 -32.91 5.23
C VAL A 14 7.10 -32.05 3.99
N PRO A 15 5.86 -31.77 3.56
CA PRO A 15 5.62 -30.90 2.41
C PRO A 15 5.99 -29.46 2.74
N ILE A 16 6.59 -28.77 1.77
CA ILE A 16 6.92 -27.34 1.87
C ILE A 16 5.96 -26.57 0.97
N ILE A 17 5.13 -25.70 1.55
CA ILE A 17 4.18 -24.87 0.79
C ILE A 17 4.78 -23.47 0.63
N PRO A 18 5.07 -23.02 -0.61
CA PRO A 18 5.52 -21.67 -0.88
C PRO A 18 4.34 -20.69 -0.71
N CYS A 19 4.55 -19.61 0.04
CA CYS A 19 3.51 -18.61 0.31
C CYS A 19 3.96 -17.24 -0.20
N GLY A 20 3.16 -16.63 -1.07
CA GLY A 20 3.31 -15.27 -1.55
C GLY A 20 2.44 -14.30 -0.77
N LEU A 21 3.02 -13.18 -0.33
CA LEU A 21 2.31 -12.10 0.36
C LEU A 21 2.34 -10.84 -0.50
N PHE A 22 1.17 -10.33 -0.87
CA PHE A 22 1.03 -9.09 -1.63
C PHE A 22 0.27 -8.03 -0.83
N TYR A 23 0.97 -6.96 -0.42
CA TYR A 23 0.39 -5.80 0.25
C TYR A 23 0.06 -4.71 -0.76
N PHE A 24 -1.22 -4.31 -0.84
CA PHE A 24 -1.64 -3.22 -1.72
C PHE A 24 -1.12 -1.87 -1.23
N HIS A 25 -1.11 -1.66 0.09
CA HIS A 25 -0.63 -0.46 0.75
C HIS A 25 0.06 -0.83 2.07
N ALA A 26 1.31 -1.30 1.99
CA ALA A 26 2.08 -1.76 3.16
C ALA A 26 2.25 -0.68 4.25
N ASP A 27 2.18 0.60 3.85
CA ASP A 27 2.32 1.77 4.72
C ASP A 27 1.01 2.19 5.42
N ARG A 28 -0.13 1.60 5.05
CA ARG A 28 -1.44 1.98 5.59
C ARG A 28 -1.97 0.95 6.57
N PHE A 29 -2.40 1.43 7.73
CA PHE A 29 -3.10 0.62 8.72
C PHE A 29 -4.43 0.11 8.15
N ARG A 30 -4.77 -1.16 8.42
CA ARG A 30 -5.93 -1.87 7.84
C ARG A 30 -5.96 -1.86 6.30
N SER A 31 -4.79 -1.89 5.67
CA SER A 31 -4.71 -2.15 4.25
C SER A 31 -5.08 -3.59 3.93
N ARG A 32 -5.42 -3.83 2.67
CA ARG A 32 -5.66 -5.18 2.16
C ARG A 32 -4.32 -5.87 1.90
N ALA A 33 -4.27 -7.15 2.18
CA ALA A 33 -3.21 -8.05 1.75
C ALA A 33 -3.84 -9.25 1.06
N MET A 34 -3.12 -9.85 0.11
CA MET A 34 -3.48 -11.11 -0.49
C MET A 34 -2.41 -12.14 -0.17
N VAL A 35 -2.84 -13.35 0.17
CA VAL A 35 -1.99 -14.50 0.42
C VAL A 35 -2.25 -15.51 -0.69
N GLU A 36 -1.19 -15.94 -1.36
CA GLU A 36 -1.24 -16.95 -2.41
C GLU A 36 -0.39 -18.15 -2.00
N TYR A 37 -0.99 -19.34 -2.08
CA TYR A 37 -0.32 -20.59 -1.76
C TYR A 37 0.03 -21.29 -3.08
N GLY A 38 1.30 -21.63 -3.26
CA GLY A 38 1.73 -22.43 -4.41
C GLY A 38 1.61 -23.92 -4.13
N GLN A 39 2.00 -24.71 -5.13
CA GLN A 39 1.92 -26.16 -5.04
C GLN A 39 2.86 -26.72 -3.95
N PRO A 40 2.41 -27.71 -3.15
CA PRO A 40 3.26 -28.37 -2.16
C PRO A 40 4.51 -28.99 -2.81
N ILE A 41 5.68 -28.64 -2.30
CA ILE A 41 6.96 -29.21 -2.72
C ILE A 41 7.22 -30.44 -1.87
N LYS A 42 7.21 -31.62 -2.49
CA LYS A 42 7.67 -32.86 -1.87
C LYS A 42 9.20 -32.88 -1.86
N VAL A 43 9.79 -33.22 -0.71
CA VAL A 43 11.24 -33.31 -0.57
C VAL A 43 11.69 -34.69 -1.02
N GLU A 44 12.53 -34.76 -2.05
CA GLU A 44 13.03 -36.04 -2.57
C GLU A 44 13.88 -36.78 -1.52
N SER A 45 13.67 -38.10 -1.41
CA SER A 45 14.42 -38.97 -0.49
C SER A 45 15.94 -38.89 -0.72
N ARG A 46 16.37 -38.72 -1.98
CA ARG A 46 17.77 -38.53 -2.35
C ARG A 46 18.42 -37.34 -1.62
N LEU A 47 17.71 -36.20 -1.55
CA LEU A 47 18.23 -35.00 -0.87
C LEU A 47 18.38 -35.23 0.63
N VAL A 48 17.51 -36.05 1.22
CA VAL A 48 17.58 -36.44 2.64
C VAL A 48 18.79 -37.35 2.88
N GLU A 49 19.07 -38.28 1.99
CA GLU A 49 20.26 -39.15 2.05
C GLU A 49 21.56 -38.34 1.91
N ASP A 50 21.63 -37.44 0.94
CA ASP A 50 22.79 -36.57 0.74
C ASP A 50 22.99 -35.60 1.93
N TYR A 51 21.89 -35.18 2.57
CA TYR A 51 21.95 -34.44 3.83
C TYR A 51 22.57 -35.26 4.98
N LYS A 52 22.23 -36.56 5.09
CA LYS A 52 22.77 -37.48 6.12
C LYS A 52 24.26 -37.75 5.94
N LYS A 53 24.76 -37.83 4.69
CA LYS A 53 26.18 -38.08 4.37
C LYS A 53 27.12 -37.01 4.92
N GLY A 54 26.61 -35.80 5.21
CA GLY A 54 27.41 -34.73 5.80
C GLY A 54 28.36 -34.04 4.81
N GLY A 55 29.23 -33.18 5.32
CA GLY A 55 30.25 -32.48 4.52
C GLY A 55 29.68 -31.67 3.35
N GLU A 56 30.28 -31.85 2.17
CA GLU A 56 29.88 -31.17 0.92
C GLU A 56 28.50 -31.62 0.42
N PHE A 57 28.18 -32.92 0.51
CA PHE A 57 26.88 -33.47 0.13
C PHE A 57 25.73 -32.80 0.86
N ARG A 58 25.89 -32.53 2.16
CA ARG A 58 24.89 -31.80 2.96
C ARG A 58 24.68 -30.38 2.45
N ARG A 59 25.76 -29.66 2.13
CA ARG A 59 25.66 -28.28 1.61
C ARG A 59 24.97 -28.26 0.24
N ASN A 60 25.31 -29.22 -0.63
CA ASN A 60 24.72 -29.34 -1.95
C ASN A 60 23.22 -29.66 -1.87
N ALA A 61 22.81 -30.62 -1.03
CA ALA A 61 21.40 -30.94 -0.83
C ALA A 61 20.58 -29.75 -0.30
N ILE A 62 21.13 -28.99 0.65
CA ILE A 62 20.49 -27.75 1.14
C ILE A 62 20.40 -26.73 0.01
N SER A 63 21.48 -26.50 -0.73
CA SER A 63 21.50 -25.52 -1.82
C SER A 63 20.50 -25.87 -2.92
N GLU A 64 20.36 -27.16 -3.24
CA GLU A 64 19.43 -27.64 -4.25
C GLU A 64 17.97 -27.45 -3.80
N LEU A 65 17.64 -27.89 -2.58
CA LEU A 65 16.31 -27.66 -2.02
C LEU A 65 15.96 -26.17 -1.95
N LEU A 66 16.91 -25.32 -1.55
CA LEU A 66 16.71 -23.87 -1.54
C LEU A 66 16.48 -23.30 -2.94
N LYS A 67 17.15 -23.82 -3.98
CA LYS A 67 16.89 -23.41 -5.37
C LYS A 67 15.48 -23.80 -5.81
N ILE A 68 15.00 -24.99 -5.43
CA ILE A 68 13.62 -25.44 -5.72
C ILE A 68 12.61 -24.54 -5.01
N ILE A 69 12.81 -24.28 -3.71
CA ILE A 69 11.95 -23.38 -2.92
C ILE A 69 11.94 -21.98 -3.52
N TYR A 70 13.12 -21.44 -3.89
CA TYR A 70 13.23 -20.11 -4.50
C TYR A 70 12.45 -20.00 -5.80
N ARG A 71 12.59 -20.96 -6.72
CA ARG A 71 11.84 -20.96 -8.00
C ARG A 71 10.32 -20.97 -7.76
N ASN A 72 9.85 -21.76 -6.82
CA ASN A 72 8.43 -21.83 -6.47
C ASN A 72 7.92 -20.56 -5.77
N LEU A 73 8.74 -19.95 -4.91
CA LEU A 73 8.42 -18.64 -4.31
C LEU A 73 8.28 -17.55 -5.38
N MET A 74 9.15 -17.54 -6.39
CA MET A 74 9.09 -16.57 -7.49
C MET A 74 7.77 -16.65 -8.29
N ALA A 75 7.11 -17.82 -8.33
CA ALA A 75 5.83 -17.99 -9.00
C ALA A 75 4.68 -17.33 -8.22
N VAL A 76 4.73 -17.34 -6.88
CA VAL A 76 3.68 -16.79 -6.01
C VAL A 76 3.95 -15.35 -5.58
N THR A 77 5.06 -14.73 -5.96
CA THR A 77 5.39 -13.33 -5.64
C THR A 77 5.33 -12.42 -6.86
N VAL A 78 5.43 -11.10 -6.62
CA VAL A 78 5.55 -10.09 -7.67
C VAL A 78 6.99 -9.62 -7.73
N ASN A 79 7.71 -10.04 -8.77
CA ASN A 79 9.14 -9.79 -8.89
C ASN A 79 9.41 -8.80 -10.01
N ALA A 80 9.66 -7.54 -9.65
CA ALA A 80 10.19 -6.55 -10.58
C ALA A 80 11.74 -6.61 -10.58
N PRO A 81 12.41 -6.41 -11.73
CA PRO A 81 13.86 -6.48 -11.82
C PRO A 81 14.56 -5.39 -10.99
N ASP A 82 13.95 -4.20 -10.90
CA ASP A 82 14.47 -3.07 -10.15
C ASP A 82 13.31 -2.15 -9.69
N PHE A 83 13.64 -1.22 -8.79
CA PHE A 83 12.67 -0.29 -8.20
C PHE A 83 12.08 0.70 -9.21
N GLU A 84 12.85 1.11 -10.21
CA GLU A 84 12.41 2.04 -11.25
C GLU A 84 11.39 1.36 -12.17
N THR A 85 11.66 0.12 -12.61
CA THR A 85 10.68 -0.69 -13.32
C THR A 85 9.41 -0.88 -12.50
N LEU A 86 9.51 -1.16 -11.19
CA LEU A 86 8.32 -1.27 -10.35
C LEU A 86 7.49 0.02 -10.36
N GLN A 87 8.12 1.20 -10.29
CA GLN A 87 7.41 2.49 -10.37
C GLN A 87 6.71 2.68 -11.72
N VAL A 88 7.38 2.33 -12.83
CA VAL A 88 6.82 2.42 -14.17
C VAL A 88 5.63 1.50 -14.33
N ILE A 89 5.73 0.24 -13.89
CA ILE A 89 4.62 -0.72 -13.91
C ILE A 89 3.44 -0.22 -13.07
N GLN A 90 3.69 0.32 -11.88
CA GLN A 90 2.61 0.86 -11.03
C GLN A 90 1.93 2.08 -11.66
N ALA A 91 2.71 2.97 -12.27
CA ALA A 91 2.19 4.11 -13.03
C ALA A 91 1.37 3.63 -14.24
N ALA A 92 1.88 2.64 -14.98
CA ALA A 92 1.20 2.08 -16.13
C ALA A 92 -0.12 1.43 -15.74
N LYS A 93 -0.13 0.57 -14.70
CA LYS A 93 -1.34 -0.02 -14.13
C LYS A 93 -2.37 1.04 -13.77
N ARG A 94 -1.96 2.12 -13.10
CA ARG A 94 -2.85 3.21 -12.69
C ARG A 94 -3.44 3.98 -13.87
N LEU A 95 -2.66 4.20 -14.94
CA LEU A 95 -3.11 4.90 -16.14
C LEU A 95 -3.98 4.02 -17.05
N TYR A 96 -3.70 2.72 -17.06
CA TYR A 96 -4.45 1.68 -17.79
C TYR A 96 -5.82 1.40 -17.13
N LYS A 97 -5.90 1.44 -15.80
CA LYS A 97 -7.15 1.25 -15.06
C LYS A 97 -8.18 2.34 -15.37
N GLN A 98 -9.42 1.90 -15.58
CA GLN A 98 -10.56 2.78 -15.77
C GLN A 98 -10.90 3.54 -14.47
N PRO A 99 -11.32 4.83 -14.54
CA PRO A 99 -11.46 5.68 -13.35
C PRO A 99 -12.57 5.28 -12.36
N LYS A 100 -13.55 4.46 -12.77
CA LYS A 100 -14.76 4.16 -11.99
C LYS A 100 -14.91 2.68 -11.62
N THR A 101 -14.03 1.80 -12.10
CA THR A 101 -14.16 0.35 -11.93
C THR A 101 -13.31 -0.11 -10.74
N LYS A 102 -13.96 -0.59 -9.68
CA LYS A 102 -13.27 -1.26 -8.58
C LYS A 102 -12.84 -2.65 -9.09
N MET A 103 -11.55 -2.83 -9.29
CA MET A 103 -10.97 -4.12 -9.66
C MET A 103 -10.88 -5.04 -8.44
N ASN A 104 -11.19 -6.33 -8.62
CA ASN A 104 -10.93 -7.37 -7.63
C ASN A 104 -9.42 -7.37 -7.27
N PRO A 105 -9.04 -7.44 -5.98
CA PRO A 105 -7.66 -7.66 -5.55
C PRO A 105 -6.85 -8.66 -6.40
N PHE A 106 -7.45 -9.79 -6.76
CA PHE A 106 -6.80 -10.80 -7.59
C PHE A 106 -6.46 -10.28 -8.98
N ALA A 107 -7.45 -9.72 -9.70
CA ALA A 107 -7.24 -9.12 -11.02
C ALA A 107 -6.23 -7.95 -10.98
N GLU A 108 -6.12 -7.24 -9.87
CA GLU A 108 -5.09 -6.21 -9.70
C GLU A 108 -3.68 -6.78 -9.53
N LEU A 109 -3.54 -7.88 -8.79
CA LEU A 109 -2.27 -8.60 -8.70
C LEU A 109 -1.87 -9.13 -10.07
N GLU A 110 -2.81 -9.82 -10.73
CA GLU A 110 -2.58 -10.46 -12.01
C GLU A 110 -2.22 -9.45 -13.09
N LEU A 111 -2.94 -8.33 -13.19
CA LEU A 111 -2.56 -7.23 -14.08
C LEU A 111 -1.13 -6.73 -13.81
N THR A 112 -0.72 -6.66 -12.53
CA THR A 112 0.65 -6.26 -12.18
C THR A 112 1.68 -7.29 -12.68
N ARG A 113 1.43 -8.59 -12.46
CA ARG A 113 2.30 -9.68 -12.95
C ARG A 113 2.40 -9.69 -14.47
N ARG A 114 1.26 -9.56 -15.17
CA ARG A 114 1.21 -9.53 -16.63
C ARG A 114 1.98 -8.35 -17.21
N LEU A 115 1.83 -7.16 -16.63
CA LEU A 115 2.59 -5.98 -17.04
C LEU A 115 4.11 -6.16 -16.81
N ILE A 116 4.52 -6.75 -15.69
CA ILE A 116 5.95 -7.06 -15.42
C ILE A 116 6.48 -8.07 -16.44
N LYS A 117 5.75 -9.14 -16.72
CA LYS A 117 6.17 -10.17 -17.69
C LYS A 117 6.30 -9.55 -19.08
N GLY A 118 5.30 -8.78 -19.53
CA GLY A 118 5.34 -8.07 -20.81
C GLY A 118 6.52 -7.11 -20.91
N TYR A 119 6.78 -6.32 -19.86
CA TYR A 119 7.96 -5.45 -19.81
C TYR A 119 9.27 -6.26 -19.88
N THR A 120 9.36 -7.39 -19.18
CA THR A 120 10.58 -8.22 -19.15
C THR A 120 10.92 -8.79 -20.53
N ILE A 121 9.91 -9.17 -21.31
CA ILE A 121 10.06 -9.69 -22.68
C ILE A 121 10.48 -8.57 -23.65
N TYR A 122 9.86 -7.39 -23.54
CA TYR A 122 10.06 -6.28 -24.48
C TYR A 122 10.95 -5.15 -23.94
N LYS A 123 11.75 -5.40 -22.90
CA LYS A 123 12.56 -4.39 -22.21
C LYS A 123 13.55 -3.66 -23.14
N ASP A 124 14.03 -4.35 -24.18
CA ASP A 124 15.03 -3.85 -25.12
C ASP A 124 14.37 -3.20 -26.37
N ASN A 125 13.03 -3.23 -26.47
CA ASN A 125 12.32 -2.59 -27.56
C ASN A 125 12.35 -1.06 -27.41
N SER A 126 12.78 -0.35 -28.46
CA SER A 126 12.95 1.10 -28.46
C SER A 126 11.70 1.88 -28.05
N ARG A 127 10.50 1.36 -28.34
CA ARG A 127 9.23 2.00 -27.94
C ARG A 127 8.96 1.84 -26.45
N ILE A 128 9.29 0.69 -25.86
CA ILE A 128 9.15 0.44 -24.42
C ILE A 128 10.14 1.27 -23.63
N VAL A 129 11.39 1.40 -24.11
CA VAL A 129 12.42 2.24 -23.49
C VAL A 129 11.96 3.71 -23.48
N LYS A 130 11.50 4.24 -24.61
CA LYS A 130 10.96 5.61 -24.69
C LYS A 130 9.75 5.82 -23.79
N LEU A 131 8.84 4.85 -23.73
CA LEU A 131 7.67 4.92 -22.86
C LEU A 131 8.08 4.92 -21.38
N LYS A 132 9.09 4.12 -21.00
CA LYS A 132 9.67 4.10 -19.65
C LYS A 132 10.17 5.49 -19.27
N GLU A 133 10.97 6.12 -20.12
CA GLU A 133 11.51 7.47 -19.91
C GLU A 133 10.40 8.51 -19.75
N LYS A 134 9.38 8.50 -20.63
CA LYS A 134 8.23 9.41 -20.53
C LYS A 134 7.47 9.26 -19.20
N VAL A 135 7.30 8.03 -18.73
CA VAL A 135 6.61 7.75 -17.46
C VAL A 135 7.44 8.25 -16.27
N LEU A 136 8.76 8.11 -16.31
CA LEU A 136 9.65 8.60 -15.27
C LEU A 136 9.68 10.13 -15.22
N GLU A 137 9.85 10.77 -16.38
CA GLU A 137 9.77 12.23 -16.48
C GLU A 137 8.44 12.77 -15.94
N TYR A 138 7.32 12.09 -16.26
CA TYR A 138 6.02 12.44 -15.71
C TYR A 138 5.94 12.26 -14.19
N ASN A 139 6.50 11.17 -13.64
CA ASN A 139 6.54 10.96 -12.19
C ASN A 139 7.42 12.01 -11.49
N ASP A 140 8.52 12.42 -12.09
CA ASP A 140 9.40 13.48 -11.57
C ASP A 140 8.69 14.83 -11.57
N LEU A 141 7.93 15.15 -12.63
CA LEU A 141 7.07 16.34 -12.66
C LEU A 141 5.99 16.29 -11.57
N LEU A 142 5.36 15.14 -11.36
CA LEU A 142 4.39 14.96 -10.28
C LEU A 142 5.04 15.21 -8.90
N LEU A 143 6.24 14.68 -8.68
CA LEU A 143 6.99 14.89 -7.45
C LEU A 143 7.40 16.35 -7.26
N ALA A 144 7.89 17.01 -8.31
CA ALA A 144 8.28 18.42 -8.29
C ALA A 144 7.10 19.35 -7.94
N TYR A 145 5.90 19.05 -8.44
CA TYR A 145 4.68 19.79 -8.08
C TYR A 145 4.00 19.26 -6.80
N GLY A 146 4.55 18.20 -6.19
CA GLY A 146 4.00 17.56 -5.00
C GLY A 146 2.59 16.98 -5.19
N LEU A 147 2.26 16.57 -6.41
CA LEU A 147 0.97 16.03 -6.82
C LEU A 147 0.99 14.51 -6.96
N LYS A 148 -0.16 13.88 -6.71
CA LYS A 148 -0.42 12.50 -7.13
C LYS A 148 -1.13 12.48 -8.47
N ASP A 149 -0.96 11.40 -9.24
CA ASP A 149 -1.61 11.25 -10.56
C ASP A 149 -3.13 11.48 -10.54
N HIS A 150 -3.82 10.97 -9.51
CA HIS A 150 -5.27 11.14 -9.39
C HIS A 150 -5.68 12.60 -9.10
N GLU A 151 -4.75 13.44 -8.67
CA GLU A 151 -4.97 14.86 -8.39
C GLU A 151 -4.80 15.72 -9.65
N VAL A 152 -4.11 15.22 -10.68
CA VAL A 152 -3.96 15.91 -11.98
C VAL A 152 -5.31 16.19 -12.62
N LYS A 153 -6.30 15.30 -12.46
CA LYS A 153 -7.67 15.51 -12.95
C LYS A 153 -8.39 16.67 -12.25
N LYS A 154 -8.00 16.99 -11.01
CA LYS A 154 -8.61 18.08 -10.23
C LYS A 154 -8.15 19.46 -10.67
N THR A 155 -7.20 19.56 -11.60
CA THR A 155 -6.75 20.83 -12.19
C THR A 155 -7.66 21.30 -13.35
N ILE A 156 -8.64 20.48 -13.76
CA ILE A 156 -9.65 20.82 -14.76
C ILE A 156 -10.75 21.67 -14.09
N LEU A 157 -10.42 22.89 -13.70
CA LEU A 157 -11.37 23.81 -13.08
C LEU A 157 -11.41 25.12 -13.86
N LYS A 158 -12.61 25.68 -13.99
CA LYS A 158 -12.79 27.02 -14.57
C LYS A 158 -12.19 28.05 -13.61
N PRO A 159 -11.46 29.09 -14.08
CA PRO A 159 -10.80 30.07 -13.22
C PRO A 159 -11.70 30.65 -12.11
N PHE A 160 -12.96 30.95 -12.43
CA PHE A 160 -13.96 31.47 -11.50
C PHE A 160 -14.31 30.50 -10.35
N GLN A 161 -14.13 29.19 -10.53
CA GLN A 161 -14.38 28.19 -9.50
C GLN A 161 -13.16 27.90 -8.62
N ILE A 162 -11.94 28.25 -9.08
CA ILE A 162 -10.71 27.86 -8.39
C ILE A 162 -10.49 28.73 -7.15
N ILE A 163 -10.60 30.05 -7.29
CA ILE A 163 -10.32 31.00 -6.21
C ILE A 163 -11.27 30.81 -5.01
N PRO A 164 -12.61 30.74 -5.19
CA PRO A 164 -13.52 30.49 -4.07
C PRO A 164 -13.27 29.13 -3.39
N ARG A 165 -12.93 28.09 -4.16
CA ARG A 165 -12.57 26.78 -3.61
C ARG A 165 -11.27 26.82 -2.82
N LEU A 166 -10.29 27.59 -3.25
CA LEU A 166 -9.04 27.76 -2.51
C LEU A 166 -9.29 28.48 -1.18
N ILE A 167 -10.03 29.59 -1.22
CA ILE A 167 -10.38 30.40 -0.03
C ILE A 167 -11.17 29.56 0.98
N THR A 168 -12.23 28.87 0.55
CA THR A 168 -13.04 28.03 1.45
C THR A 168 -12.22 26.91 2.09
N ARG A 169 -11.26 26.31 1.36
CA ARG A 169 -10.35 25.28 1.91
C ARG A 169 -9.36 25.87 2.91
N LEU A 170 -8.84 27.07 2.67
CA LEU A 170 -7.96 27.78 3.60
C LEU A 170 -8.70 28.15 4.89
N ILE A 171 -9.90 28.72 4.78
CA ILE A 171 -10.74 29.05 5.95
C ILE A 171 -11.07 27.78 6.75
N GLY A 172 -11.49 26.70 6.06
CA GLY A 172 -11.76 25.43 6.72
C GLY A 172 -10.54 24.84 7.42
N LEU A 173 -9.34 25.01 6.84
CA LEU A 173 -8.10 24.55 7.47
C LEU A 173 -7.73 25.39 8.70
N LEU A 174 -7.89 26.71 8.64
CA LEU A 174 -7.71 27.59 9.79
C LEU A 174 -8.69 27.25 10.92
N PHE A 175 -9.95 27.02 10.58
CA PHE A 175 -10.96 26.60 11.54
C PHE A 175 -10.59 25.27 12.22
N LEU A 176 -10.26 24.24 11.44
CA LEU A 176 -9.83 22.94 11.99
C LEU A 176 -8.54 23.05 12.81
N PHE A 177 -7.61 23.91 12.40
CA PHE A 177 -6.38 24.16 13.14
C PHE A 177 -6.68 24.75 14.52
N SER A 178 -7.53 25.78 14.61
CA SER A 178 -7.90 26.40 15.89
C SER A 178 -8.52 25.41 16.87
N PHE A 179 -9.39 24.51 16.40
CA PHE A 179 -10.02 23.49 17.26
C PHE A 179 -9.10 22.33 17.62
N SER A 180 -8.12 21.99 16.77
CA SER A 180 -7.15 20.94 17.06
C SER A 180 -5.99 21.41 17.93
N LEU A 181 -5.70 22.72 17.95
CA LEU A 181 -4.54 23.30 18.63
C LEU A 181 -4.44 22.89 20.11
N PRO A 182 -5.50 22.94 20.95
CA PRO A 182 -5.39 22.55 22.36
C PRO A 182 -4.95 21.09 22.52
N GLY A 183 -5.53 20.18 21.74
CA GLY A 183 -5.15 18.76 21.79
C GLY A 183 -3.77 18.51 21.19
N VAL A 184 -3.34 19.25 20.18
CA VAL A 184 -1.97 19.17 19.66
C VAL A 184 -0.95 19.61 20.71
N LEU A 185 -1.23 20.70 21.44
CA LEU A 185 -0.36 21.19 22.51
C LEU A 185 -0.26 20.19 23.66
N LEU A 186 -1.41 19.64 24.10
CA LEU A 186 -1.45 18.60 25.13
C LEU A 186 -0.65 17.35 24.74
N ASN A 187 -0.68 16.95 23.46
CA ASN A 187 0.02 15.75 23.00
C ASN A 187 1.42 16.02 22.42
N ALA A 188 1.87 17.28 22.38
CA ALA A 188 3.17 17.64 21.81
C ALA A 188 4.36 16.93 22.50
N PRO A 189 4.42 16.81 23.85
CA PRO A 189 5.49 16.07 24.51
C PRO A 189 5.57 14.61 24.07
N ILE A 190 4.41 13.96 23.90
CA ILE A 190 4.32 12.57 23.43
C ILE A 190 4.90 12.48 22.02
N ALA A 191 4.49 13.37 21.12
CA ALA A 191 4.96 13.38 19.74
C ALA A 191 6.48 13.59 19.65
N VAL A 192 7.03 14.52 20.43
CA VAL A 192 8.47 14.82 20.45
C VAL A 192 9.26 13.64 21.01
N ILE A 193 8.90 13.15 22.21
CA ILE A 193 9.63 12.07 22.87
C ILE A 193 9.53 10.77 22.05
N ALA A 194 8.36 10.44 21.53
CA ALA A 194 8.18 9.27 20.67
C ALA A 194 9.03 9.36 19.40
N ASN A 195 9.15 10.53 18.78
CA ASN A 195 10.02 10.72 17.61
C ASN A 195 11.51 10.56 17.97
N ILE A 196 11.97 11.15 19.09
CA ILE A 196 13.36 11.03 19.52
C ILE A 196 13.73 9.57 19.83
N ILE A 197 12.94 8.88 20.63
CA ILE A 197 13.23 7.49 21.03
C ILE A 197 13.14 6.55 19.81
N SER A 198 12.08 6.67 19.00
CA SER A 198 11.92 5.79 17.84
C SER A 198 13.02 5.97 16.79
N THR A 199 13.44 7.21 16.50
CA THR A 199 14.52 7.47 15.54
C THR A 199 15.87 6.94 16.05
N LYS A 200 16.19 7.16 17.33
CA LYS A 200 17.37 6.57 17.96
C LYS A 200 17.38 5.05 17.83
N LYS A 201 16.26 4.40 18.16
CA LYS A 201 16.13 2.93 18.09
C LYS A 201 16.13 2.37 16.68
N ALA A 202 15.57 3.09 15.71
CA ALA A 202 15.65 2.72 14.30
C ALA A 202 17.09 2.81 13.77
N HIS A 203 17.85 3.82 14.20
CA HIS A 203 19.26 3.94 13.85
C HIS A 203 20.09 2.81 14.47
N GLU A 204 19.90 2.49 15.75
CA GLU A 204 20.52 1.33 16.42
C GLU A 204 20.20 0.03 15.67
N ALA A 205 18.94 -0.21 15.32
CA ALA A 205 18.51 -1.42 14.61
C ALA A 205 19.03 -1.52 13.17
N LYS A 206 19.30 -0.38 12.52
CA LYS A 206 19.94 -0.32 11.20
C LYS A 206 21.43 -0.68 11.31
N MET A 207 22.13 -0.15 12.32
CA MET A 207 23.55 -0.46 12.52
C MET A 207 23.78 -1.91 12.96
N SER A 208 22.85 -2.51 13.69
CA SER A 208 22.97 -3.89 14.17
C SER A 208 22.62 -4.96 13.11
N SER A 209 22.21 -4.58 11.89
CA SER A 209 21.78 -5.53 10.87
C SER A 209 22.33 -5.18 9.50
N SER A 210 23.15 -6.08 8.94
CA SER A 210 23.71 -5.96 7.58
C SER A 210 22.66 -6.02 6.46
N VAL A 211 21.42 -6.44 6.75
CA VAL A 211 20.36 -6.69 5.76
C VAL A 211 19.26 -5.61 5.80
N LYS A 212 19.17 -4.80 6.86
CA LYS A 212 18.08 -3.82 7.02
C LYS A 212 18.38 -2.51 6.28
N ILE A 213 17.68 -2.29 5.17
CA ILE A 213 17.87 -1.11 4.31
C ILE A 213 17.37 0.19 4.97
N SER A 214 16.28 0.16 5.78
CA SER A 214 15.70 1.41 6.32
C SER A 214 15.07 1.36 7.72
N GLY A 215 14.96 0.22 8.40
CA GLY A 215 14.46 0.11 9.80
C GLY A 215 13.10 0.78 10.08
N LYS A 216 12.25 0.95 9.05
CA LYS A 216 10.98 1.71 9.16
C LYS A 216 9.93 0.99 10.00
N ASP A 217 10.00 -0.34 10.04
CA ASP A 217 9.22 -1.23 10.91
C ASP A 217 9.43 -0.90 12.39
N VAL A 218 10.70 -0.71 12.78
CA VAL A 218 11.10 -0.41 14.16
C VAL A 218 10.57 0.95 14.63
N LEU A 219 10.47 1.95 13.73
CA LEU A 219 9.95 3.27 14.07
C LEU A 219 8.52 3.21 14.60
N ALA A 220 7.63 2.48 13.92
CA ALA A 220 6.23 2.39 14.30
C ALA A 220 6.06 1.67 15.64
N THR A 221 6.78 0.57 15.84
CA THR A 221 6.76 -0.20 17.10
C THR A 221 7.18 0.65 18.29
N TRP A 222 8.29 1.39 18.18
CA TRP A 222 8.75 2.24 19.28
C TRP A 222 7.83 3.41 19.55
N LYS A 223 7.21 4.01 18.53
CA LYS A 223 6.20 5.05 18.75
C LYS A 223 4.98 4.52 19.52
N LEU A 224 4.55 3.29 19.22
CA LEU A 224 3.47 2.63 19.95
C LEU A 224 3.86 2.36 21.41
N LEU A 225 5.04 1.77 21.65
CA LEU A 225 5.52 1.46 23.00
C LEU A 225 5.69 2.73 23.86
N VAL A 226 6.26 3.79 23.29
CA VAL A 226 6.39 5.08 23.98
C VAL A 226 5.02 5.68 24.26
N GLY A 227 4.09 5.61 23.31
CA GLY A 227 2.71 6.07 23.51
C GLY A 227 1.99 5.32 24.63
N LEU A 228 2.15 3.99 24.71
CA LEU A 228 1.54 3.13 25.74
C LEU A 228 1.88 3.60 27.16
N VAL A 229 3.11 4.10 27.37
CA VAL A 229 3.58 4.56 28.69
C VAL A 229 3.31 6.05 28.89
N LEU A 230 3.63 6.90 27.90
CA LEU A 230 3.55 8.35 28.06
C LEU A 230 2.12 8.90 28.06
N ILE A 231 1.20 8.32 27.28
CA ILE A 231 -0.19 8.79 27.23
C ILE A 231 -0.85 8.74 28.62
N PRO A 232 -0.93 7.57 29.30
CA PRO A 232 -1.54 7.52 30.64
C PRO A 232 -0.77 8.34 31.66
N SER A 233 0.57 8.34 31.59
CA SER A 233 1.41 9.11 32.52
C SER A 233 1.15 10.62 32.41
N LEU A 234 1.04 11.16 31.19
CA LEU A 234 0.81 12.59 30.98
C LEU A 234 -0.62 13.00 31.30
N TYR A 235 -1.62 12.19 30.97
CA TYR A 235 -3.00 12.50 31.34
C TYR A 235 -3.17 12.52 32.85
N PHE A 236 -2.54 11.59 33.56
CA PHE A 236 -2.53 11.60 35.02
C PHE A 236 -1.92 12.90 35.57
N ILE A 237 -0.78 13.34 35.02
CA ILE A 237 -0.16 14.63 35.38
C ILE A 237 -1.09 15.81 35.06
N TYR A 238 -1.73 15.84 33.89
CA TYR A 238 -2.65 16.91 33.49
C TYR A 238 -3.91 16.95 34.37
N THR A 239 -4.38 15.80 34.81
CA THR A 239 -5.48 15.66 35.78
C THR A 239 -5.08 16.27 37.12
N LEU A 240 -3.89 15.95 37.64
CA LEU A 240 -3.38 16.55 38.89
C LEU A 240 -3.24 18.07 38.79
N ILE A 241 -2.66 18.57 37.68
CA ILE A 241 -2.51 20.01 37.43
C ILE A 241 -3.89 20.68 37.35
N SER A 242 -4.86 20.04 36.70
CA SER A 242 -6.21 20.57 36.53
C SER A 242 -6.97 20.63 37.85
N LEU A 243 -6.88 19.60 38.70
CA LEU A 243 -7.46 19.59 40.04
C LEU A 243 -6.81 20.63 40.95
N TYR A 244 -5.49 20.80 40.87
CA TYR A 244 -4.77 21.85 41.59
C TYR A 244 -5.25 23.24 41.15
N PHE A 245 -5.31 23.50 39.85
CA PHE A 245 -5.74 24.78 39.29
C PHE A 245 -7.19 25.10 39.70
N LEU A 246 -8.11 24.15 39.55
CA LEU A 246 -9.51 24.32 39.97
C LEU A 246 -9.66 24.58 41.48
N SER A 247 -8.78 24.01 42.31
CA SER A 247 -8.76 24.27 43.76
C SER A 247 -8.15 25.64 44.07
N TYR A 248 -7.10 26.04 43.35
CA TYR A 248 -6.46 27.35 43.52
C TYR A 248 -7.41 28.51 43.20
N PHE A 249 -8.24 28.36 42.18
CA PHE A 249 -9.27 29.35 41.81
C PHE A 249 -10.56 29.26 42.64
N GLY A 250 -10.61 28.43 43.69
CA GLY A 250 -11.77 28.35 44.57
C GLY A 250 -12.95 27.52 44.05
N VAL A 251 -12.88 26.96 42.84
CA VAL A 251 -14.02 26.30 42.16
C VAL A 251 -14.43 25.00 42.87
N ILE A 252 -13.45 24.20 43.26
CA ILE A 252 -13.67 22.88 43.89
C ILE A 252 -13.13 22.81 45.32
N THR A 253 -12.70 23.92 45.91
CA THR A 253 -12.00 23.94 47.22
C THR A 253 -12.83 23.27 48.31
N ASN A 254 -14.12 23.60 48.37
CA ASN A 254 -15.07 23.08 49.35
C ASN A 254 -15.62 21.69 49.02
N TRP A 255 -15.17 21.06 47.92
CA TRP A 255 -15.65 19.72 47.56
C TRP A 255 -14.98 18.64 48.40
N ASN A 256 -15.76 17.62 48.76
CA ASN A 256 -15.25 16.44 49.46
C ASN A 256 -14.25 15.66 48.60
N PHE A 257 -13.38 14.89 49.25
CA PHE A 257 -12.33 14.10 48.59
C PHE A 257 -12.88 13.21 47.46
N TYR A 258 -13.98 12.48 47.71
CA TYR A 258 -14.59 11.60 46.72
C TYR A 258 -15.09 12.33 45.47
N ALA A 259 -15.59 13.56 45.61
CA ALA A 259 -16.03 14.38 44.47
C ALA A 259 -14.84 14.86 43.62
N LYS A 260 -13.74 15.27 44.26
CA LYS A 260 -12.49 15.63 43.58
C LYS A 260 -11.88 14.42 42.85
N LEU A 261 -11.90 13.25 43.49
CA LEU A 261 -11.43 12.00 42.90
C LEU A 261 -12.28 11.61 41.68
N PHE A 262 -13.61 11.67 41.80
CA PHE A 262 -14.52 11.39 40.68
C PHE A 262 -14.29 12.35 39.51
N LEU A 263 -14.14 13.64 39.78
CA LEU A 263 -13.80 14.63 38.75
C LEU A 263 -12.45 14.31 38.10
N GLY A 264 -11.43 13.94 38.89
CA GLY A 264 -10.13 13.54 38.38
C GLY A 264 -10.22 12.36 37.43
N VAL A 265 -10.90 11.28 37.84
CA VAL A 265 -11.12 10.09 37.01
C VAL A 265 -11.90 10.45 35.73
N PHE A 266 -12.91 11.32 35.82
CA PHE A 266 -13.65 11.80 34.66
C PHE A 266 -12.77 12.60 33.69
N LEU A 267 -11.91 13.49 34.19
CA LEU A 267 -10.97 14.24 33.35
C LEU A 267 -9.98 13.31 32.64
N ASP A 268 -9.43 12.34 33.37
CA ASP A 268 -8.39 11.42 32.89
C ASP A 268 -8.91 10.42 31.85
N ILE A 269 -10.09 9.85 32.08
CA ILE A 269 -10.64 8.78 31.23
C ILE A 269 -11.51 9.33 30.10
N ILE A 270 -12.19 10.47 30.29
CA ILE A 270 -13.14 10.99 29.31
C ILE A 270 -12.61 12.24 28.63
N VAL A 271 -12.26 13.29 29.39
CA VAL A 271 -11.99 14.61 28.80
C VAL A 271 -10.68 14.63 28.00
N PHE A 272 -9.55 14.26 28.60
CA PHE A 272 -8.26 14.30 27.90
C PHE A 272 -8.19 13.34 26.70
N PRO A 273 -8.68 12.09 26.80
CA PRO A 273 -8.76 11.19 25.64
C PRO A 273 -9.68 11.75 24.54
N THR A 274 -10.80 12.38 24.88
CA THR A 274 -11.72 12.96 23.88
C THR A 274 -11.08 14.15 23.15
N ILE A 275 -10.42 15.07 23.88
CA ILE A 275 -9.70 16.21 23.27
C ILE A 275 -8.59 15.70 22.35
N SER A 276 -7.85 14.69 22.78
CA SER A 276 -6.75 14.11 22.02
C SER A 276 -7.24 13.36 20.79
N TYR A 277 -8.32 12.59 20.91
CA TYR A 277 -8.98 11.94 19.79
C TYR A 277 -9.51 12.96 18.78
N ALA A 278 -10.19 14.01 19.24
CA ALA A 278 -10.68 15.09 18.39
C ALA A 278 -9.55 15.77 17.62
N ALA A 279 -8.43 16.08 18.29
CA ALA A 279 -7.25 16.65 17.63
C ALA A 279 -6.66 15.73 16.55
N ILE A 280 -6.57 14.42 16.80
CA ILE A 280 -6.13 13.45 15.79
C ILE A 280 -7.10 13.43 14.61
N ARG A 281 -8.41 13.35 14.85
CA ARG A 281 -9.45 13.33 13.80
C ARG A 281 -9.44 14.60 12.96
N PHE A 282 -9.36 15.77 13.60
CA PHE A 282 -9.23 17.04 12.90
C PHE A 282 -7.93 17.15 12.12
N GLY A 283 -6.82 16.63 12.66
CA GLY A 283 -5.54 16.53 11.95
C GLY A 283 -5.63 15.66 10.70
N GLU A 284 -6.27 14.48 10.77
CA GLU A 284 -6.49 13.60 9.61
C GLU A 284 -7.32 14.28 8.51
N ILE A 285 -8.43 14.91 8.88
CA ILE A 285 -9.31 15.65 7.96
C ILE A 285 -8.55 16.85 7.36
N GLY A 286 -7.86 17.61 8.21
CA GLY A 286 -7.05 18.76 7.84
C GLY A 286 -5.93 18.41 6.87
N LEU A 287 -5.24 17.29 7.06
CA LEU A 287 -4.24 16.77 6.11
C LEU A 287 -4.85 16.45 4.74
N GLY A 288 -6.08 15.94 4.71
CA GLY A 288 -6.82 15.73 3.46
C GLY A 288 -7.09 17.04 2.71
N ILE A 289 -7.55 18.06 3.44
CA ILE A 289 -7.79 19.41 2.91
C ILE A 289 -6.49 20.06 2.45
N PHE A 290 -5.44 20.01 3.26
CA PHE A 290 -4.12 20.56 2.95
C PHE A 290 -3.54 19.97 1.65
N ARG A 291 -3.61 18.64 1.49
CA ARG A 291 -3.16 17.97 0.26
C ARG A 291 -3.94 18.45 -0.97
N SER A 292 -5.23 18.77 -0.82
CA SER A 292 -6.06 19.30 -1.92
C SER A 292 -5.69 20.72 -2.35
N LEU A 293 -4.97 21.49 -1.53
CA LEU A 293 -4.51 22.83 -1.88
C LEU A 293 -3.47 22.80 -3.01
N LYS A 294 -2.60 21.78 -3.05
CA LYS A 294 -1.53 21.67 -4.06
C LYS A 294 -2.05 21.67 -5.51
N PRO A 295 -3.00 20.82 -5.92
CA PRO A 295 -3.54 20.85 -7.29
C PRO A 295 -4.31 22.14 -7.59
N LEU A 296 -5.00 22.71 -6.60
CA LEU A 296 -5.70 23.99 -6.74
C LEU A 296 -4.71 25.14 -6.95
N ALA A 297 -3.65 25.19 -6.16
CA ALA A 297 -2.59 26.19 -6.27
C ALA A 297 -1.87 26.09 -7.62
N LEU A 298 -1.55 24.88 -8.09
CA LEU A 298 -0.96 24.70 -9.43
C LEU A 298 -1.91 25.21 -10.52
N ALA A 299 -3.19 24.88 -10.43
CA ALA A 299 -4.20 25.33 -11.39
C ALA A 299 -4.40 26.86 -11.36
N SER A 300 -4.30 27.50 -10.19
CA SER A 300 -4.39 28.94 -10.03
C SER A 300 -3.15 29.69 -10.54
N PHE A 301 -1.97 29.33 -10.04
CA PHE A 301 -0.75 30.12 -10.23
C PHE A 301 0.01 29.73 -11.51
N LYS A 302 -0.13 28.50 -12.00
CA LYS A 302 0.59 28.00 -13.18
C LYS A 302 -0.34 27.19 -14.11
N PRO A 303 -1.40 27.81 -14.67
CA PRO A 303 -2.40 27.11 -15.49
C PRO A 303 -1.82 26.44 -16.74
N ALA A 304 -0.79 27.05 -17.36
CA ALA A 304 -0.09 26.47 -18.51
C ALA A 304 0.59 25.14 -18.14
N LYS A 305 1.29 25.08 -17.00
CA LYS A 305 1.93 23.85 -16.50
C LYS A 305 0.92 22.80 -16.07
N ALA A 306 -0.20 23.21 -15.48
CA ALA A 306 -1.31 22.30 -15.19
C ALA A 306 -1.91 21.70 -16.48
N LYS A 307 -1.98 22.47 -17.58
CA LYS A 307 -2.40 21.96 -18.90
C LYS A 307 -1.36 21.00 -19.49
N GLU A 308 -0.07 21.34 -19.43
CA GLU A 308 1.04 20.49 -19.88
C GLU A 308 1.02 19.12 -19.19
N LEU A 309 0.86 19.10 -17.85
CA LEU A 309 0.80 17.86 -17.07
C LEU A 309 -0.40 16.99 -17.43
N ARG A 310 -1.56 17.62 -17.71
CA ARG A 310 -2.75 16.90 -18.20
C ARG A 310 -2.50 16.30 -19.59
N ASN A 311 -1.84 17.03 -20.48
CA ASN A 311 -1.53 16.56 -21.82
C ASN A 311 -0.54 15.38 -21.78
N LYS A 312 0.57 15.49 -21.03
CA LYS A 312 1.52 14.38 -20.82
C LYS A 312 0.81 13.15 -20.26
N ARG A 313 -0.07 13.32 -19.26
CA ARG A 313 -0.87 12.22 -18.71
C ARG A 313 -1.76 11.55 -19.76
N LYS A 314 -2.41 12.32 -20.63
CA LYS A 314 -3.26 11.80 -21.72
C LYS A 314 -2.42 11.03 -22.75
N GLU A 315 -1.29 11.61 -23.16
CA GLU A 315 -0.36 11.01 -24.12
C GLU A 315 0.17 9.66 -23.60
N ILE A 316 0.69 9.64 -22.38
CA ILE A 316 1.21 8.42 -21.75
C ILE A 316 0.11 7.36 -21.60
N LYS A 317 -1.11 7.77 -21.18
CA LYS A 317 -2.25 6.83 -21.13
C LYS A 317 -2.52 6.21 -22.49
N LYS A 318 -2.57 7.02 -23.56
CA LYS A 318 -2.81 6.55 -24.93
C LYS A 318 -1.71 5.59 -25.37
N GLU A 319 -0.45 5.96 -25.17
CA GLU A 319 0.71 5.13 -25.54
C GLU A 319 0.73 3.79 -24.79
N ILE A 320 0.45 3.79 -23.48
CA ILE A 320 0.33 2.55 -22.69
C ILE A 320 -0.76 1.64 -23.26
N ILE A 321 -1.96 2.17 -23.52
CA ILE A 321 -3.05 1.35 -24.03
C ILE A 321 -2.71 0.80 -25.42
N THR A 322 -2.09 1.60 -26.29
CA THR A 322 -1.63 1.14 -27.60
C THR A 322 -0.60 0.02 -27.47
N VAL A 323 0.45 0.22 -26.67
CA VAL A 323 1.50 -0.78 -26.42
C VAL A 323 0.91 -2.07 -25.84
N VAL A 324 0.05 -1.97 -24.83
CA VAL A 324 -0.59 -3.15 -24.24
C VAL A 324 -1.51 -3.85 -25.25
N SER A 325 -2.22 -3.11 -26.10
CA SER A 325 -3.07 -3.73 -27.12
C SER A 325 -2.29 -4.40 -28.25
N GLU A 326 -1.09 -3.93 -28.54
CA GLU A 326 -0.25 -4.42 -29.65
C GLU A 326 0.63 -5.60 -29.21
N PHE A 327 1.29 -5.47 -28.06
CA PHE A 327 2.20 -6.49 -27.53
C PHE A 327 1.51 -7.47 -26.57
N GLY A 328 0.41 -7.08 -25.93
CA GLY A 328 -0.30 -7.91 -24.96
C GLY A 328 -0.75 -9.26 -25.52
N PRO A 329 -1.42 -9.32 -26.69
CA PRO A 329 -1.85 -10.56 -27.32
C PRO A 329 -0.72 -11.56 -27.61
N ASN A 330 0.49 -11.07 -27.89
CA ASN A 330 1.66 -11.91 -28.16
C ASN A 330 2.20 -12.58 -26.88
N VAL A 331 1.89 -12.03 -25.70
CA VAL A 331 2.30 -12.58 -24.40
C VAL A 331 1.20 -13.42 -23.78
N TYR A 332 -0.07 -13.03 -24.02
CA TYR A 332 -1.26 -13.67 -23.46
C TYR A 332 -2.41 -13.61 -24.47
N SER A 333 -2.93 -14.76 -24.89
CA SER A 333 -3.97 -14.88 -25.92
C SER A 333 -5.35 -14.36 -25.50
N ASP A 334 -5.66 -14.34 -24.21
CA ASP A 334 -6.93 -13.91 -23.60
C ASP A 334 -7.12 -12.37 -23.61
N LEU A 335 -6.03 -11.62 -23.82
CA LEU A 335 -6.03 -10.15 -23.78
C LEU A 335 -6.66 -9.46 -25.01
N ASN A 336 -6.95 -10.21 -26.08
CA ASN A 336 -7.60 -9.67 -27.28
C ASN A 336 -8.93 -8.97 -26.98
N ASN A 337 -9.77 -9.57 -26.13
CA ASN A 337 -11.10 -9.02 -25.81
C ASN A 337 -11.02 -7.77 -24.91
N LEU A 338 -10.04 -7.73 -23.99
CA LEU A 338 -9.82 -6.60 -23.09
C LEU A 338 -9.19 -5.39 -23.81
N ALA A 339 -8.30 -5.65 -24.78
CA ALA A 339 -7.70 -4.62 -25.62
C ALA A 339 -8.74 -3.91 -26.50
N ILE A 340 -9.69 -4.66 -27.07
CA ILE A 340 -10.78 -4.12 -27.89
C ILE A 340 -11.70 -3.20 -27.06
N ALA A 341 -12.14 -3.66 -25.89
CA ALA A 341 -13.00 -2.87 -25.00
C ALA A 341 -12.35 -1.55 -24.54
N GLN A 342 -11.03 -1.51 -24.40
CA GLN A 342 -10.30 -0.29 -24.03
C GLN A 342 -10.06 0.66 -25.19
N ARG A 343 -9.85 0.16 -26.42
CA ARG A 343 -9.73 1.01 -27.61
C ARG A 343 -11.02 1.82 -27.85
N ILE A 344 -12.19 1.21 -27.65
CA ILE A 344 -13.50 1.87 -27.73
C ILE A 344 -13.64 2.99 -26.68
N HIS A 345 -13.05 2.83 -25.49
CA HIS A 345 -13.06 3.86 -24.45
C HIS A 345 -12.17 5.07 -24.78
N ILE A 346 -11.02 4.88 -25.45
CA ILE A 346 -10.17 6.02 -25.84
C ILE A 346 -10.93 6.95 -26.78
N VAL A 347 -11.70 6.39 -27.72
CA VAL A 347 -12.49 7.14 -28.69
C VAL A 347 -13.60 7.93 -27.98
N SER A 348 -14.29 7.34 -27.00
CA SER A 348 -15.33 8.06 -26.22
C SER A 348 -14.77 9.14 -25.27
N ASP A 349 -13.55 8.99 -24.73
CA ASP A 349 -12.86 10.03 -23.95
C ASP A 349 -12.45 11.25 -24.82
N GLU A 350 -12.41 11.12 -26.16
CA GLU A 350 -12.06 12.18 -27.12
C GLU A 350 -13.28 12.97 -27.63
N GLU A 351 -14.50 12.41 -27.61
CA GLU A 351 -15.67 13.01 -28.27
C GLU A 351 -16.58 13.90 -27.41
N ASP A 352 -16.82 13.63 -26.11
CA ASP A 352 -17.44 14.60 -25.18
C ASP A 352 -17.55 14.02 -23.76
N ASP A 353 -17.69 14.87 -22.74
CA ASP A 353 -17.86 14.55 -21.31
C ASP A 353 -19.21 13.80 -20.98
N ALA A 354 -19.65 12.83 -21.79
CA ALA A 354 -20.93 12.12 -21.59
C ALA A 354 -20.87 10.57 -21.77
N ALA A 355 -21.51 9.90 -20.81
CA ALA A 355 -21.87 8.47 -20.68
C ALA A 355 -20.74 7.41 -20.52
N PRO A 356 -20.89 6.47 -19.56
CA PRO A 356 -19.92 5.39 -19.37
C PRO A 356 -19.97 4.39 -20.53
N SER A 357 -18.81 4.15 -21.15
CA SER A 357 -18.57 3.01 -22.05
C SER A 357 -18.83 1.67 -21.33
N PRO A 358 -19.14 0.58 -22.07
CA PRO A 358 -19.41 -0.71 -21.46
C PRO A 358 -18.26 -1.12 -20.54
N LEU A 359 -18.61 -1.49 -19.30
CA LEU A 359 -17.67 -1.85 -18.25
C LEU A 359 -16.75 -2.97 -18.76
N VAL A 360 -15.43 -2.75 -18.74
CA VAL A 360 -14.47 -3.83 -18.97
C VAL A 360 -14.67 -4.85 -17.86
N ASN A 361 -15.11 -6.06 -18.23
CA ASN A 361 -15.33 -7.13 -17.26
C ASN A 361 -13.98 -7.71 -16.82
N TRP A 362 -13.41 -7.15 -15.76
CA TRP A 362 -12.14 -7.59 -15.19
C TRP A 362 -12.21 -8.96 -14.51
N SER A 363 -13.40 -9.57 -14.36
CA SER A 363 -13.50 -10.97 -13.88
C SER A 363 -12.88 -11.96 -14.87
N LEU A 364 -12.86 -11.63 -16.16
CA LEU A 364 -12.24 -12.46 -17.20
C LEU A 364 -10.72 -12.68 -17.01
N LEU A 365 -10.02 -11.81 -16.26
CA LEU A 365 -8.61 -12.03 -15.90
C LEU A 365 -8.40 -13.09 -14.81
N GLY A 366 -9.47 -13.65 -14.24
CA GLY A 366 -9.42 -14.67 -13.20
C GLY A 366 -10.45 -15.82 -13.35
N ASN A 367 -11.25 -15.83 -14.42
CA ASN A 367 -12.31 -16.82 -14.59
C ASN A 367 -11.81 -18.24 -14.88
N ASP A 368 -10.57 -18.42 -15.37
CA ASP A 368 -10.01 -19.77 -15.56
C ASP A 368 -9.90 -20.57 -14.25
N PHE A 369 -9.82 -19.91 -13.09
CA PHE A 369 -9.79 -20.59 -11.79
C PHE A 369 -11.20 -20.87 -11.26
N ASP A 370 -12.12 -19.89 -11.31
CA ASP A 370 -13.51 -20.06 -10.84
C ASP A 370 -14.31 -21.05 -11.71
N GLU A 371 -14.02 -21.16 -13.01
CA GLU A 371 -14.60 -22.19 -13.89
C GLU A 371 -13.94 -23.56 -13.67
N MET A 372 -12.62 -23.63 -13.39
CA MET A 372 -11.96 -24.88 -12.96
C MET A 372 -12.56 -25.46 -11.68
N TRP A 373 -12.94 -24.61 -10.71
CA TRP A 373 -13.52 -25.06 -9.44
C TRP A 373 -15.02 -25.32 -9.49
N LYS A 374 -15.74 -24.78 -10.48
CA LYS A 374 -17.18 -25.06 -10.67
C LYS A 374 -17.48 -26.32 -11.47
N GLN A 375 -16.48 -26.87 -12.17
CA GLN A 375 -16.60 -28.12 -12.92
C GLN A 375 -16.22 -29.38 -12.11
N VAL A 376 -15.78 -29.22 -10.86
CA VAL A 376 -15.52 -30.36 -9.98
C VAL A 376 -16.70 -30.51 -9.04
N GLU A 377 -17.58 -31.48 -9.34
CA GLU A 377 -18.65 -31.82 -8.42
C GLU A 377 -18.08 -32.46 -7.14
N PRO A 378 -18.67 -32.21 -5.94
CA PRO A 378 -18.06 -32.54 -4.65
C PRO A 378 -17.79 -34.03 -4.37
N HIS A 379 -18.22 -34.92 -5.27
CA HIS A 379 -18.20 -36.38 -5.09
C HIS A 379 -17.18 -37.09 -5.98
N GLU A 380 -16.41 -36.37 -6.82
CA GLU A 380 -15.29 -36.95 -7.59
C GLU A 380 -13.90 -36.69 -6.98
N ILE A 381 -13.84 -36.08 -5.79
CA ILE A 381 -12.57 -35.72 -5.14
C ILE A 381 -11.86 -36.92 -4.50
N ASP A 382 -12.57 -38.00 -4.16
CA ASP A 382 -11.98 -39.15 -3.45
C ASP A 382 -11.38 -40.23 -4.38
N ASP A 383 -11.85 -40.36 -5.63
CA ASP A 383 -11.42 -41.46 -6.52
C ASP A 383 -10.17 -41.13 -7.37
N TYR A 384 -9.79 -39.86 -7.51
CA TYR A 384 -8.58 -39.48 -8.28
C TYR A 384 -7.26 -39.59 -7.49
N PHE A 385 -7.31 -39.76 -6.16
CA PHE A 385 -6.11 -39.77 -5.31
C PHE A 385 -5.57 -41.18 -4.98
N PHE A 386 -6.26 -42.25 -5.34
CA PHE A 386 -5.80 -43.63 -5.12
C PHE A 386 -6.12 -44.58 -6.28
N LYS A 387 -5.44 -44.43 -7.42
CA LYS A 387 -5.00 -45.58 -8.25
C LYS A 387 -3.99 -45.15 -9.33
N GLN A 388 -2.77 -45.65 -9.10
CA GLN A 388 -1.58 -45.78 -9.97
C GLN A 388 -0.89 -44.52 -10.47
#